data_AF-A0A9X9F5W4-F1
#
_entry.id   AF-A0A9X9F5W4-F1
#
_cell.length_a   1.000
_cell.length_b   1.000
_cell.length_c   1.000
_cell.angle_alpha   90.00
_cell.angle_beta   90.00
_cell.angle_gamma   90.00
#
_symmetry.space_group_name_H-M   'P 1'
#
loop_
_entity.id
_entity.type
_entity.pdbx_description
1 polymer ?
#
loop_
_entity_poly.entity_id
_entity_poly.type
_entity_poly.pdbx_seq_one_letter_code
_entity_poly.pdbx_strand_id
1 'polypeptide(L)'
;MYEKWKTAFLTISTLFLTFSLVLHPQAALQASIRGLNIWWEVVFPSLLPFFIIAELLISIGVVKFIGVILEPLMRPLFRVPGIGGFVWAMGMASGFPAGAKLSARLR
;
A
#
# COMPACT_ATOMS: atom_id res chain seq x y z
N MET A 1 5.33 -34.53 1.20
CA MET A 1 6.74 -34.31 1.57
C MET A 1 7.16 -32.85 1.41
N TYR A 2 6.82 -32.19 0.30
CA TYR A 2 7.09 -30.76 0.04
C TYR A 2 6.62 -29.79 1.15
N GLU A 3 5.41 -29.99 1.68
CA GLU A 3 4.89 -29.15 2.76
C GLU A 3 5.70 -29.25 4.07
N LYS A 4 6.31 -30.41 4.38
CA LYS A 4 7.15 -30.57 5.58
C LYS A 4 8.45 -29.75 5.49
N TRP A 5 9.02 -29.64 4.29
CA TRP A 5 10.24 -28.86 4.05
C TRP A 5 9.98 -27.35 4.14
N LYS A 6 8.84 -26.88 3.63
CA LYS A 6 8.42 -25.48 3.81
C LYS A 6 8.24 -25.13 5.28
N THR A 7 7.52 -25.98 6.03
CA THR A 7 7.31 -25.76 7.45
C THR A 7 8.64 -25.76 8.22
N ALA A 8 9.53 -26.72 7.95
CA ALA A 8 10.86 -26.76 8.57
C ALA A 8 11.67 -25.48 8.29
N PHE A 9 11.66 -25.01 7.04
CA PHE A 9 12.33 -23.76 6.66
C PHE A 9 11.77 -22.54 7.40
N LEU A 10 10.44 -22.40 7.46
CA LEU A 10 9.77 -21.31 8.18
C LEU A 10 10.04 -21.36 9.69
N THR A 11 10.10 -22.56 10.28
CA THR A 11 10.42 -22.73 11.70
C THR A 11 11.86 -22.31 11.99
N ILE A 12 12.83 -22.75 11.17
CA ILE A 12 14.24 -22.39 11.33
C ILE A 12 14.43 -20.87 11.15
N SER A 13 13.80 -20.26 10.15
CA SER A 13 13.92 -18.81 9.94
C SER A 13 13.31 -18.01 11.10
N THR A 14 12.18 -18.45 11.63
CA THR A 14 11.55 -17.82 12.80
C THR A 14 12.44 -17.95 14.04
N LEU A 15 12.97 -19.16 14.34
CA LEU A 15 13.89 -19.37 15.46
C LEU A 15 15.14 -18.49 15.35
N PHE A 16 15.70 -18.38 14.15
CA PHE A 16 16.85 -17.51 13.90
C PHE A 16 16.54 -16.04 14.18
N LEU A 17 15.40 -15.53 13.70
CA LEU A 17 14.96 -14.16 13.97
C LEU A 17 14.73 -13.92 15.47
N THR A 18 14.06 -14.85 16.15
CA THR A 18 13.85 -14.77 17.60
C THR A 18 15.16 -14.75 18.36
N PHE A 19 16.12 -15.61 18.01
CA PHE A 19 17.43 -15.63 18.65
C PHE A 19 18.19 -14.32 18.42
N SER A 20 18.14 -13.78 17.19
CA SER A 20 18.74 -12.48 16.87
C SER A 20 18.13 -11.33 17.68
N LEU A 21 16.80 -11.35 17.90
CA LEU A 21 16.10 -10.36 18.73
C LEU A 21 16.52 -10.44 20.20
N VAL A 22 16.71 -11.65 20.73
CA VAL A 22 17.15 -11.88 22.12
C VAL A 22 18.61 -11.49 22.32
N LEU A 23 19.48 -11.72 21.33
CA LEU A 23 20.89 -11.33 21.40
C LEU A 23 21.11 -9.82 21.26
N HIS A 24 20.30 -9.13 20.46
CA HIS A 24 20.45 -7.69 20.19
C HIS A 24 19.16 -6.88 20.47
N PRO A 25 18.62 -6.91 21.69
CA PRO A 25 17.33 -6.31 22.01
C PRO A 25 17.35 -4.78 21.89
N GLN A 26 18.48 -4.14 22.21
CA GLN A 26 18.63 -2.69 22.13
C GLN A 26 18.58 -2.20 20.68
N ALA A 27 19.31 -2.87 19.77
CA ALA A 27 19.30 -2.55 18.35
C ALA A 27 17.90 -2.73 17.74
N ALA A 28 17.21 -3.81 18.12
CA ALA A 28 15.83 -4.08 17.69
C ALA A 28 14.83 -3.01 18.18
N LEU A 29 14.95 -2.57 19.44
CA LEU A 29 14.11 -1.52 20.01
C LEU A 29 14.37 -0.17 19.32
N GLN A 30 15.65 0.21 19.14
CA GLN A 30 16.01 1.45 18.45
C GLN A 30 15.54 1.46 17.00
N ALA A 31 15.69 0.34 16.28
CA ALA A 31 15.19 0.20 14.92
C ALA A 31 13.65 0.33 14.87
N SER A 32 12.93 -0.27 15.82
CA SER A 32 11.48 -0.17 15.93
C SER A 32 11.02 1.27 16.19
N ILE A 33 11.65 1.97 17.14
CA ILE A 33 11.35 3.39 17.44
C ILE A 33 11.63 4.26 16.22
N ARG A 34 12.76 4.05 15.54
CA ARG A 34 13.10 4.79 14.32
C ARG A 34 12.07 4.55 13.22
N GLY A 35 11.64 3.31 13.02
CA GLY A 35 10.59 2.97 12.07
C GLY A 35 9.25 3.64 12.41
N LEU A 36 8.89 3.65 13.69
CA LEU A 36 7.68 4.32 14.18
C LEU A 36 7.75 5.84 13.96
N ASN A 37 8.88 6.47 14.23
CA ASN A 37 9.07 7.91 14.00
C ASN A 37 8.96 8.25 12.52
N ILE A 38 9.59 7.47 11.63
CA ILE A 38 9.43 7.66 10.18
C ILE A 38 7.95 7.54 9.78
N TRP A 39 7.26 6.52 10.31
CA TRP A 39 5.84 6.35 10.01
C TRP A 39 5.00 7.53 10.50
N TRP A 40 5.24 7.99 11.73
CA TRP A 40 4.45 9.04 12.37
C TRP A 40 4.75 10.44 11.82
N GLU A 41 6.02 10.77 11.61
CA GLU A 41 6.46 12.11 11.22
C GLU A 41 6.36 12.35 9.72
N VAL A 42 6.46 11.29 8.92
CA VAL A 42 6.53 11.41 7.45
C VAL A 42 5.37 10.68 6.79
N VAL A 43 5.25 9.37 6.97
CA VAL A 43 4.31 8.54 6.19
C VAL A 43 2.85 8.90 6.49
N PHE A 44 2.48 8.99 7.76
CA PHE A 44 1.11 9.30 8.17
C PHE A 44 0.66 10.70 7.70
N PRO A 45 1.34 11.81 8.04
CA PRO A 45 0.89 13.15 7.68
C PRO A 45 0.93 13.41 6.17
N SER A 46 1.85 12.78 5.43
CA SER A 46 1.90 12.93 3.97
C SER A 46 0.76 12.20 3.26
N LEU A 47 0.40 10.98 3.68
CA LEU A 47 -0.62 10.18 3.00
C LEU A 47 -2.05 10.53 3.40
N LEU A 48 -2.25 10.97 4.65
CA LEU A 48 -3.56 11.31 5.19
C LEU A 48 -4.36 12.29 4.31
N PRO A 49 -3.82 13.44 3.86
CA PRO A 49 -4.57 14.38 3.02
C PRO A 49 -4.99 13.73 1.69
N PHE A 50 -4.14 12.94 1.05
CA PHE A 50 -4.50 12.23 -0.19
C PHE A 50 -5.59 11.21 0.04
N PHE A 51 -5.56 10.49 1.17
CA PHE A 51 -6.64 9.56 1.52
C PHE A 51 -7.96 10.28 1.75
N ILE A 52 -7.96 11.38 2.52
CA ILE A 52 -9.17 12.15 2.78
C ILE A 52 -9.75 12.69 1.47
N ILE A 53 -8.92 13.29 0.61
CA ILE A 53 -9.35 13.84 -0.68
C ILE A 53 -9.86 12.73 -1.58
N ALA A 54 -9.15 11.61 -1.69
CA ALA A 54 -9.58 10.49 -2.51
C ALA A 54 -10.95 9.95 -2.06
N GLU A 55 -11.13 9.69 -0.76
CA GLU A 55 -12.39 9.18 -0.23
C GLU A 55 -13.52 10.20 -0.39
N LEU A 56 -13.24 11.50 -0.21
CA LEU A 56 -14.23 12.54 -0.43
C LEU A 56 -14.69 12.57 -1.90
N LEU A 57 -13.75 12.60 -2.85
CA LEU A 57 -14.04 12.61 -4.29
C LEU A 57 -14.78 11.35 -4.74
N ILE A 58 -14.47 10.19 -4.15
CA ILE A 58 -15.18 8.93 -4.40
C ILE A 58 -16.61 9.02 -3.85
N SER A 59 -16.76 9.45 -2.59
CA SER A 59 -18.05 9.52 -1.89
C SER A 59 -19.05 10.47 -2.57
N ILE A 60 -18.58 11.63 -3.04
CA ILE A 60 -19.42 12.60 -3.75
C ILE A 60 -19.66 12.24 -5.23
N GLY A 61 -19.11 11.11 -5.71
CA GLY A 61 -19.34 10.60 -7.06
C GLY A 61 -18.52 11.25 -8.18
N VAL A 62 -17.62 12.19 -7.86
CA VAL A 62 -16.74 12.84 -8.85
C VAL A 62 -15.87 11.83 -9.58
N VAL A 63 -15.35 10.83 -8.86
CA VAL A 63 -14.52 9.78 -9.47
C VAL A 63 -15.28 8.95 -10.51
N LYS A 64 -16.57 8.69 -10.28
CA LYS A 64 -17.43 8.00 -11.24
C LYS A 64 -17.64 8.85 -12.49
N PHE A 65 -17.89 10.15 -12.31
CA PHE A 65 -18.03 11.10 -13.42
C PHE A 65 -16.76 11.18 -14.28
N ILE A 66 -15.59 11.36 -13.65
CA ILE A 66 -14.29 11.33 -14.35
C ILE A 66 -14.09 9.99 -15.05
N GLY A 67 -14.49 8.88 -14.39
CA GLY A 67 -14.42 7.55 -14.96
C GLY A 67 -15.19 7.42 -16.27
N VAL A 68 -16.42 7.95 -16.36
CA VAL A 68 -17.20 7.94 -17.61
C VAL A 68 -16.50 8.72 -18.72
N ILE A 69 -15.90 9.87 -18.41
CA ILE A 69 -15.15 10.69 -19.38
C ILE A 69 -13.90 9.96 -19.88
N LEU A 70 -13.21 9.24 -18.99
CA LEU A 70 -11.96 8.55 -19.32
C LEU A 70 -12.16 7.12 -19.84
N GLU A 71 -13.37 6.55 -19.76
CA GLU A 71 -13.73 5.24 -20.30
C GLU A 71 -13.25 5.01 -21.76
N PRO A 72 -13.49 5.92 -22.72
CA PRO A 72 -13.03 5.73 -24.11
C PRO A 72 -11.50 5.71 -24.27
N LEU A 73 -10.74 6.22 -23.29
CA LEU A 73 -9.28 6.16 -23.30
C LEU A 73 -8.75 4.93 -22.56
N MET A 74 -9.27 4.70 -21.35
CA MET A 74 -8.77 3.66 -20.44
C MET A 74 -9.12 2.25 -20.91
N ARG A 75 -10.32 2.06 -21.48
CA ARG A 75 -10.80 0.75 -21.93
C ARG A 75 -9.99 0.18 -23.10
N PRO A 76 -9.74 0.91 -24.21
CA PRO A 76 -8.94 0.36 -25.31
C PRO A 76 -7.45 0.27 -24.99
N LEU A 77 -6.88 1.26 -24.29
CA LEU A 77 -5.42 1.33 -24.07
C LEU A 77 -4.94 0.37 -22.98
N PHE A 78 -5.68 0.28 -21.86
CA PHE A 78 -5.25 -0.44 -20.67
C PHE A 78 -6.17 -1.61 -20.28
N ARG A 79 -7.34 -1.75 -20.93
CA ARG A 79 -8.36 -2.77 -20.60
C ARG A 79 -8.84 -2.71 -19.14
N VAL A 80 -8.88 -1.50 -18.58
CA VAL A 80 -9.42 -1.22 -17.23
C VAL A 80 -10.64 -0.31 -17.32
N PRO A 81 -11.51 -0.26 -16.29
CA PRO A 81 -12.59 0.72 -16.22
C PRO A 81 -12.02 2.15 -16.26
N GLY A 82 -12.80 3.11 -16.75
CA GLY A 82 -12.41 4.52 -16.84
C GLY A 82 -12.02 5.14 -15.49
N ILE A 83 -12.56 4.64 -14.39
CA ILE A 83 -12.16 5.00 -13.01
C ILE A 83 -10.67 4.75 -12.76
N GLY A 84 -10.06 3.81 -13.49
CA GLY A 84 -8.62 3.56 -13.48
C GLY A 84 -7.79 4.79 -13.82
N GLY A 85 -8.32 5.73 -14.61
CA GLY A 85 -7.65 7.00 -14.90
C GLY A 85 -7.50 7.90 -13.66
N PHE A 86 -8.52 7.95 -12.79
CA PHE A 86 -8.41 8.63 -11.50
C PHE A 86 -7.38 7.95 -10.60
N VAL A 87 -7.40 6.61 -10.53
CA VAL A 87 -6.44 5.84 -9.74
C VAL A 87 -5.01 6.04 -10.24
N TRP A 88 -4.81 6.13 -11.56
CA TRP A 88 -3.50 6.42 -12.15
C TRP A 88 -2.99 7.81 -11.73
N ALA A 89 -3.81 8.85 -11.91
CA ALA A 89 -3.46 10.22 -11.52
C ALA A 89 -3.18 10.33 -10.01
N MET A 90 -4.04 9.75 -9.17
CA MET A 90 -3.83 9.72 -7.72
C MET A 90 -2.60 8.90 -7.33
N GLY A 91 -2.32 7.79 -8.02
CA GLY A 91 -1.11 7.00 -7.80
C GLY A 91 0.17 7.77 -8.12
N MET A 92 0.17 8.58 -9.18
CA MET A 92 1.30 9.45 -9.51
C MET A 92 1.46 10.60 -8.49
N ALA A 93 0.34 11.19 -8.03
CA ALA A 93 0.37 12.30 -7.08
C ALA A 93 0.73 11.87 -5.65
N SER A 94 0.22 10.72 -5.20
CA SER A 94 0.34 10.25 -3.81
C SER A 94 1.36 9.13 -3.58
N GLY A 95 1.85 8.48 -4.65
CA GLY A 95 2.83 7.41 -4.58
C GLY A 95 2.35 6.16 -3.83
N PHE A 96 3.30 5.39 -3.31
CA PHE A 96 3.03 4.22 -2.47
C PHE A 96 2.99 4.63 -0.99
N PRO A 97 2.09 4.05 -0.17
CA PRO A 97 1.14 2.95 -0.43
C PRO A 97 -0.23 3.40 -0.94
N ALA A 98 -0.49 4.70 -1.08
CA ALA A 98 -1.82 5.21 -1.39
C ALA A 98 -2.35 4.75 -2.76
N GLY A 99 -1.52 4.83 -3.80
CA GLY A 99 -1.85 4.32 -5.13
C GLY A 99 -2.13 2.82 -5.14
N ALA A 100 -1.38 2.03 -4.37
CA ALA A 100 -1.63 0.58 -4.26
C ALA A 100 -2.99 0.27 -3.65
N LYS A 101 -3.39 1.00 -2.58
CA LYS A 101 -4.71 0.88 -1.96
C LYS A 101 -5.84 1.22 -2.94
N LEU A 102 -5.70 2.29 -3.72
CA LEU A 102 -6.71 2.70 -4.70
C LEU A 102 -6.81 1.71 -5.86
N SER A 103 -5.68 1.20 -6.36
CA SER A 103 -5.66 0.15 -7.39
C SER A 103 -6.33 -1.14 -6.94
N ALA A 104 -6.13 -1.55 -5.69
CA ALA A 104 -6.78 -2.74 -5.14
C ALA A 104 -8.33 -2.63 -5.12
N ARG A 105 -8.89 -1.41 -5.10
CA ARG A 105 -10.34 -1.16 -5.15
C ARG A 105 -10.93 -1.13 -6.56
N LEU A 106 -10.10 -1.22 -7.61
CA LEU A 106 -10.58 -1.32 -9.00
C LEU A 106 -11.07 -2.73 -9.38
N ARG A 107 -10.76 -3.73 -8.55
CA ARG A 107 -11.17 -5.12 -8.73
C ARG A 107 -12.61 -5.32 -8.28
#